data_AF-A0A1J5SYM3-F1
#
_entry.id   AF-A0A1J5SYM3-F1
#
_cell.length_a   1.000
_cell.length_b   1.000
_cell.length_c   1.000
_cell.angle_alpha   90.00
_cell.angle_beta   90.00
_cell.angle_gamma   90.00
#
_symmetry.space_group_name_H-M   'P 1'
#
loop_
_entity.id
_entity.type
_entity.pdbx_description
1 polymer ?
#
loop_
_entity_poly.entity_id
_entity_poly.type
_entity_poly.pdbx_seq_one_letter_code
_entity_poly.pdbx_strand_id
1 'polypeptide(L)'
;MPTKHVSLATLALTLPLLCAGAAQADSAAETAPPPAMAGHFLKLTPAQRAAWHQDHCLDRFAHEKARLTYLETRLALTPQQESAWRKLAAVRLKSAEGQRDACLAEQPAGTTPPSVVARAKHLQARLSARLTALETAQPPLQALYDQLDTHQRAILDRPVFHEGFGPREGFGHPDFPHHHPEFGPDGGEQP
;
A
#
# COMPACT_ATOMS: atom_id res chain seq x y z
N MET A 1 26.68 -10.62 46.68
CA MET A 1 27.49 -9.38 46.79
C MET A 1 28.93 -9.76 46.57
N PRO A 2 29.54 -9.30 45.47
CA PRO A 2 30.55 -8.25 45.61
C PRO A 2 30.44 -7.16 44.54
N THR A 3 30.55 -5.93 45.01
CA THR A 3 30.65 -4.67 44.28
C THR A 3 31.98 -4.59 43.52
N LYS A 4 31.94 -4.16 42.26
CA LYS A 4 33.13 -3.74 41.52
C LYS A 4 32.93 -2.38 40.88
N HIS A 5 33.83 -1.51 41.32
CA HIS A 5 34.15 -0.12 41.05
C HIS A 5 33.77 0.48 39.69
N VAL A 6 33.28 1.71 39.82
CA VAL A 6 33.15 2.77 38.82
C VAL A 6 34.52 3.18 38.29
N SER A 7 34.63 3.42 36.98
CA SER A 7 35.66 4.28 36.40
C SER A 7 35.02 5.24 35.40
N LEU A 8 34.98 6.50 35.83
CA LEU A 8 34.72 7.68 35.01
C LEU A 8 36.00 8.01 34.25
N ALA A 9 35.93 7.99 32.92
CA ALA A 9 36.93 8.62 32.06
C ALA A 9 36.24 9.70 31.24
N THR A 10 36.25 10.91 31.78
CA THR A 10 35.88 12.15 31.13
C THR A 10 36.96 12.47 30.09
N LEU A 11 36.62 12.46 28.81
CA LEU A 11 37.44 13.08 27.77
C LEU A 11 36.60 14.19 27.12
N ALA A 12 36.80 15.40 27.62
CA ALA A 12 36.38 16.62 26.96
C ALA A 12 37.32 16.85 25.77
N LEU A 13 36.80 16.73 24.55
CA LEU A 13 37.47 17.24 23.36
C LEU A 13 36.64 18.39 22.79
N THR A 14 37.07 19.60 23.13
CA THR A 14 36.58 20.86 22.58
C THR A 14 37.06 20.99 21.14
N LEU A 15 36.16 20.85 20.18
CA LEU A 15 36.42 21.22 18.79
C LEU A 15 36.03 22.69 18.54
N PRO A 16 36.91 23.49 17.91
CA PRO A 16 36.70 24.91 17.69
C PRO A 16 35.67 25.19 16.59
N LEU A 17 34.86 26.19 16.90
CA LEU A 17 33.90 26.87 16.04
C LEU A 17 34.64 27.53 14.84
N LEU A 18 34.44 27.01 13.64
CA LEU A 18 34.88 27.64 12.40
C LEU A 18 33.65 28.25 11.70
N CYS A 19 33.47 29.56 11.84
CA CYS A 19 32.55 30.35 11.02
C CYS A 19 33.26 30.76 9.72
N ALA A 20 32.82 30.24 8.57
CA ALA A 20 33.12 30.85 7.27
C ALA A 20 32.10 30.40 6.22
N GLY A 21 31.42 31.39 5.61
CA GLY A 21 30.90 31.29 4.24
C GLY A 21 29.49 30.74 4.06
N ALA A 22 28.48 31.61 4.23
CA ALA A 22 27.18 31.40 3.60
C ALA A 22 27.33 31.67 2.08
N ALA A 23 27.67 30.65 1.31
CA ALA A 23 27.36 30.64 -0.12
C ALA A 23 25.90 30.19 -0.26
N GLN A 24 25.00 31.16 -0.46
CA GLN A 24 23.66 30.87 -0.96
C GLN A 24 23.82 30.33 -2.38
N ALA A 25 23.86 29.00 -2.51
CA ALA A 25 23.52 28.39 -3.78
C ALA A 25 22.01 28.61 -3.95
N ASP A 26 21.65 29.52 -4.85
CA ASP A 26 20.34 29.55 -5.48
C ASP A 26 20.11 28.16 -6.08
N SER A 27 19.51 27.26 -5.31
CA SER A 27 18.84 26.11 -5.87
C SER A 27 17.60 26.69 -6.53
N ALA A 28 17.76 27.08 -7.79
CA ALA A 28 16.66 27.08 -8.73
C ALA A 28 16.05 25.67 -8.63
N ALA A 29 15.01 25.55 -7.82
CA ALA A 29 14.08 24.45 -7.91
C ALA A 29 13.50 24.59 -9.31
N GLU A 30 14.14 23.91 -10.26
CA GLU A 30 13.52 23.58 -11.52
C GLU A 30 12.24 22.88 -11.12
N THR A 31 11.13 23.62 -11.19
CA THR A 31 9.79 23.06 -11.14
C THR A 31 9.67 22.18 -12.37
N ALA A 32 10.26 20.99 -12.26
CA ALA A 32 10.02 19.92 -13.18
C ALA A 32 8.51 19.73 -13.21
N PRO A 33 7.89 19.72 -14.40
CA PRO A 33 6.46 19.46 -14.49
C PRO A 33 6.18 18.14 -13.77
N PRO A 34 5.09 18.04 -12.98
CA PRO A 34 4.75 16.80 -12.30
C PRO A 34 4.72 15.68 -13.36
N PRO A 35 5.38 14.54 -13.12
CA PRO A 35 5.43 13.47 -14.10
C PRO A 35 3.99 13.07 -14.44
N ALA A 36 3.64 13.11 -15.73
CA ALA A 36 2.36 12.61 -16.21
C ALA A 36 2.29 11.10 -15.93
N MET A 37 1.63 10.73 -14.83
CA MET A 37 1.71 9.38 -14.24
C MET A 37 1.12 8.27 -15.13
N ALA A 38 0.27 8.58 -16.10
CA ALA A 38 -0.48 7.57 -16.86
C ALA A 38 0.26 7.00 -18.10
N GLY A 39 1.41 7.55 -18.50
CA GLY A 39 2.13 7.14 -19.72
C GLY A 39 3.55 6.63 -19.50
N HIS A 40 4.08 6.70 -18.27
CA HIS A 40 5.50 6.44 -18.03
C HIS A 40 5.87 4.95 -18.09
N PHE A 41 4.98 4.05 -17.64
CA PHE A 41 5.28 2.62 -17.58
C PHE A 41 5.53 1.99 -18.96
N LEU A 42 4.79 2.43 -19.98
CA LEU A 42 4.95 1.96 -21.37
C LEU A 42 6.26 2.45 -22.01
N LYS A 43 6.88 3.50 -21.46
CA LYS A 43 8.15 4.07 -21.93
C LYS A 43 9.38 3.51 -21.22
N LEU A 44 9.19 2.69 -20.18
CA LEU A 44 10.29 2.05 -19.46
C LEU A 44 10.93 0.94 -20.30
N THR A 45 12.25 0.77 -20.18
CA THR A 45 12.95 -0.41 -20.71
C THR A 45 12.54 -1.68 -19.95
N PRO A 46 12.77 -2.90 -20.49
CA PRO A 46 12.52 -4.14 -19.76
C PRO A 46 13.20 -4.21 -18.39
N ALA A 47 14.45 -3.76 -18.29
CA ALA A 47 15.20 -3.72 -17.02
C ALA A 47 14.55 -2.76 -16.01
N GLN A 48 14.14 -1.56 -16.45
CA GLN A 48 13.44 -0.60 -15.59
C GLN A 48 12.07 -1.12 -15.13
N ARG A 49 11.33 -1.84 -16.00
CA ARG A 49 10.07 -2.47 -15.60
C ARG A 49 10.28 -3.57 -14.57
N ALA A 50 11.35 -4.36 -14.69
CA ALA A 50 11.70 -5.37 -13.71
C ALA A 50 12.05 -4.77 -12.35
N ALA A 51 12.86 -3.71 -12.33
CA ALA A 51 13.19 -2.98 -11.10
C ALA A 51 11.93 -2.38 -10.44
N TRP A 52 11.12 -1.65 -11.21
CA TRP A 52 9.85 -1.09 -10.70
C TRP A 52 8.92 -2.17 -10.15
N HIS A 53 8.83 -3.32 -10.83
CA HIS A 53 7.99 -4.44 -10.38
C HIS A 53 8.48 -5.00 -9.04
N GLN A 54 9.79 -5.22 -8.92
CA GLN A 54 10.40 -5.67 -7.67
C GLN A 54 10.13 -4.68 -6.53
N ASP A 55 10.38 -3.39 -6.76
CA ASP A 55 10.12 -2.33 -5.77
C ASP A 55 8.64 -2.31 -5.39
N HIS A 56 7.73 -2.41 -6.36
CA HIS A 56 6.30 -2.47 -6.10
C HIS A 56 5.90 -3.66 -5.21
N CYS A 57 6.45 -4.86 -5.47
CA CYS A 57 6.18 -6.04 -4.65
C CYS A 57 6.68 -5.84 -3.20
N LEU A 58 7.86 -5.24 -3.02
CA LEU A 58 8.46 -4.97 -1.72
C LEU A 58 7.69 -3.88 -0.95
N ASP A 59 7.32 -2.79 -1.62
CA ASP A 59 6.59 -1.66 -1.04
C ASP A 59 5.23 -2.09 -0.51
N ARG A 60 4.51 -2.95 -1.24
CA ARG A 60 3.23 -3.49 -0.76
C ARG A 60 3.37 -4.21 0.58
N PHE A 61 4.42 -4.99 0.76
CA PHE A 61 4.69 -5.67 2.02
C PHE A 61 5.09 -4.69 3.11
N ALA A 62 5.93 -3.71 2.79
CA ALA A 62 6.31 -2.65 3.72
C ALA A 62 5.10 -1.85 4.21
N HIS A 63 4.16 -1.53 3.32
CA HIS A 63 2.91 -0.84 3.67
C HIS A 63 2.03 -1.65 4.63
N GLU A 64 1.89 -2.97 4.45
CA GLU A 64 1.11 -3.78 5.41
C GLU A 64 1.79 -3.80 6.78
N LYS A 65 3.13 -3.92 6.85
CA LYS A 65 3.88 -3.81 8.10
C LYS A 65 3.62 -2.46 8.78
N ALA A 66 3.78 -1.37 8.03
CA ALA A 66 3.57 -0.03 8.55
C ALA A 66 2.11 0.18 9.02
N ARG A 67 1.12 -0.34 8.29
CA ARG A 67 -0.29 -0.29 8.67
C ARG A 67 -0.54 -1.00 10.00
N LEU A 68 0.02 -2.19 10.20
CA LEU A 68 -0.12 -2.93 11.45
C LEU A 68 0.53 -2.16 12.61
N THR A 69 1.77 -1.69 12.47
CA THR A 69 2.43 -0.87 13.50
C THR A 69 1.67 0.42 13.82
N TYR A 70 1.12 1.08 12.81
CA TYR A 70 0.27 2.24 12.99
C TYR A 70 -0.98 1.90 13.81
N LEU A 71 -1.69 0.83 13.47
CA LEU A 71 -2.89 0.41 14.20
C LEU A 71 -2.57 0.02 15.65
N GLU A 72 -1.50 -0.75 15.88
CA GLU A 72 -1.05 -1.11 17.23
C GLU A 72 -0.82 0.13 18.11
N THR A 73 -0.10 1.10 17.56
CA THR A 73 0.20 2.37 18.24
C THR A 73 -1.08 3.15 18.53
N ARG A 74 -2.01 3.21 17.57
CA ARG A 74 -3.26 3.97 17.68
C ARG A 74 -4.26 3.34 18.62
N LEU A 75 -4.33 2.01 18.66
CA LEU A 75 -5.22 1.28 19.55
C LEU A 75 -4.79 1.39 21.01
N ALA A 76 -3.52 1.70 21.29
CA ALA A 76 -2.99 1.81 22.66
C ALA A 76 -3.41 0.60 23.51
N LEU A 77 -3.09 -0.60 23.00
CA LEU A 77 -3.60 -1.86 23.52
C LEU A 77 -3.19 -2.08 24.99
N THR A 78 -4.09 -2.66 25.77
CA THR A 78 -3.80 -3.11 27.13
C THR A 78 -3.01 -4.43 27.11
N PRO A 79 -2.30 -4.80 28.19
CA PRO A 79 -1.59 -6.09 28.25
C PRO A 79 -2.48 -7.31 27.98
N GLN A 80 -3.76 -7.23 28.31
CA GLN A 80 -4.75 -8.28 28.04
C GLN A 80 -5.06 -8.41 26.54
N GLN A 81 -5.08 -7.29 25.80
CA GLN A 81 -5.40 -7.22 24.37
C GLN A 81 -4.20 -7.57 23.47
N GLU A 82 -2.96 -7.36 23.93
CA GLU A 82 -1.77 -7.57 23.12
C GLU A 82 -1.65 -8.98 22.53
N SER A 83 -2.09 -10.01 23.26
CA SER A 83 -2.05 -11.39 22.78
C SER A 83 -2.96 -11.62 21.57
N ALA A 84 -4.16 -11.04 21.59
CA ALA A 84 -5.09 -11.10 20.45
C ALA A 84 -4.55 -10.31 19.26
N TRP A 85 -3.97 -9.13 19.51
CA TRP A 85 -3.31 -8.33 18.48
C TRP A 85 -2.16 -9.08 17.80
N ARG A 86 -1.23 -9.67 18.57
CA ARG A 86 -0.10 -10.42 18.02
C ARG A 86 -0.54 -11.56 17.11
N LYS A 87 -1.63 -12.26 17.45
CA LYS A 87 -2.19 -13.32 16.60
C LYS A 87 -2.70 -12.76 15.28
N LEU A 88 -3.48 -11.67 15.32
CA LEU A 88 -3.97 -11.00 14.12
C LEU A 88 -2.81 -10.48 13.25
N ALA A 89 -1.86 -9.76 13.85
CA ALA A 89 -0.70 -9.21 13.15
C ALA A 89 0.13 -10.33 12.48
N ALA A 90 0.35 -11.45 13.18
CA ALA A 90 1.09 -12.58 12.63
C ALA A 90 0.41 -13.18 11.38
N VAL A 91 -0.90 -13.42 11.41
CA VAL A 91 -1.61 -13.99 10.24
C VAL A 91 -1.66 -13.02 9.06
N ARG A 92 -1.81 -11.72 9.34
CA ARG A 92 -1.80 -10.67 8.32
C ARG A 92 -0.43 -10.53 7.66
N LEU A 93 0.63 -10.50 8.46
CA LEU A 93 2.00 -10.47 7.95
C LEU A 93 2.34 -11.73 7.16
N LYS A 94 1.93 -12.91 7.64
CA LYS A 94 2.19 -14.17 6.92
C LYS A 94 1.51 -14.18 5.55
N SER A 95 0.28 -13.68 5.46
CA SER A 95 -0.40 -13.50 4.18
C SER A 95 0.32 -12.50 3.28
N ALA A 96 0.75 -11.36 3.82
CA ALA A 96 1.47 -10.34 3.06
C ALA A 96 2.84 -10.83 2.55
N GLU A 97 3.56 -11.65 3.33
CA GLU A 97 4.77 -12.35 2.89
C GLU A 97 4.48 -13.25 1.69
N GLY A 98 3.45 -14.10 1.79
CA GLY A 98 3.07 -14.99 0.68
C GLY A 98 2.68 -14.22 -0.58
N GLN A 99 1.98 -13.08 -0.43
CA GLN A 99 1.64 -12.19 -1.55
C GLN A 99 2.88 -11.52 -2.16
N ARG A 100 3.83 -11.08 -1.34
CA ARG A 100 5.11 -10.53 -1.80
C ARG A 100 5.89 -11.58 -2.58
N ASP A 101 6.01 -12.79 -2.05
CA ASP A 101 6.80 -13.85 -2.67
C ASP A 101 6.17 -14.31 -3.99
N ALA A 102 4.83 -14.41 -4.05
CA ALA A 102 4.11 -14.65 -5.30
C ALA A 102 4.31 -13.51 -6.32
N CYS A 103 4.23 -12.25 -5.88
CA CYS A 103 4.50 -11.09 -6.71
C CYS A 103 5.93 -11.11 -7.28
N LEU A 104 6.93 -11.37 -6.45
CA LEU A 104 8.34 -11.45 -6.88
C LEU A 104 8.61 -12.62 -7.84
N ALA A 105 7.85 -13.70 -7.74
CA ALA A 105 7.94 -14.84 -8.66
C ALA A 105 7.30 -14.56 -10.03
N GLU A 106 6.44 -13.53 -10.13
CA GLU A 106 5.84 -13.12 -11.39
C GLU A 106 6.85 -12.36 -12.25
N GLN A 107 6.87 -12.68 -13.55
CA GLN A 107 7.64 -11.89 -14.49
C GLN A 107 6.88 -10.61 -14.84
N PRO A 108 7.56 -9.44 -14.93
CA PRO A 108 6.94 -8.23 -15.45
C PRO A 108 6.32 -8.50 -16.81
N ALA A 109 5.16 -7.91 -17.10
CA ALA A 109 4.49 -8.11 -18.38
C ALA A 109 5.47 -7.88 -19.56
N GLY A 110 5.67 -8.94 -20.34
CA GLY A 110 6.45 -8.89 -21.57
C GLY A 110 5.77 -8.06 -22.65
N THR A 111 6.37 -7.98 -23.83
CA THR A 111 5.78 -7.27 -24.98
C THR A 111 4.52 -7.95 -25.51
N THR A 112 4.37 -9.25 -25.25
CA THR A 112 3.20 -10.03 -25.67
C THR A 112 2.22 -10.17 -24.52
N PRO A 113 0.97 -9.66 -24.65
CA PRO A 113 -0.04 -9.83 -23.62
C PRO A 113 -0.39 -11.30 -23.39
N PRO A 114 -0.65 -11.73 -22.13
CA PRO A 114 -1.13 -13.08 -21.84
C PRO A 114 -2.50 -13.33 -22.47
N SER A 115 -2.79 -14.59 -22.83
CA SER A 115 -4.11 -14.98 -23.35
C SER A 115 -5.23 -14.74 -22.33
N VAL A 116 -6.49 -14.63 -22.79
CA VAL A 116 -7.63 -14.44 -21.89
C VAL A 116 -7.75 -15.56 -20.86
N VAL A 117 -7.46 -16.79 -21.25
CA VAL A 117 -7.47 -17.96 -20.35
C VAL A 117 -6.37 -17.85 -19.29
N ALA A 118 -5.15 -17.43 -19.68
CA ALA A 118 -4.06 -17.23 -18.73
C ALA A 118 -4.38 -16.11 -17.73
N ARG A 119 -4.95 -14.99 -18.20
CA ARG A 119 -5.40 -13.90 -17.32
C ARG A 119 -6.47 -14.35 -16.34
N ALA A 120 -7.46 -15.12 -16.80
CA ALA A 120 -8.53 -15.65 -15.95
C ALA A 120 -7.98 -16.57 -14.86
N LYS A 121 -7.06 -17.48 -15.21
CA LYS A 121 -6.40 -18.37 -14.22
C LYS A 121 -5.61 -17.59 -13.18
N HIS A 122 -4.85 -16.58 -13.62
CA HIS A 122 -4.08 -15.73 -12.71
C HIS A 122 -5.00 -14.94 -11.76
N LEU A 123 -6.10 -14.36 -12.28
CA LEU A 123 -7.10 -13.68 -11.46
C LEU A 123 -7.74 -14.63 -10.44
N GLN A 124 -8.13 -15.83 -10.86
CA GLN A 124 -8.69 -16.84 -9.98
C GLN A 124 -7.72 -17.19 -8.84
N ALA A 125 -6.46 -17.48 -9.15
CA ALA A 125 -5.45 -17.80 -8.15
C ALA A 125 -5.28 -16.67 -7.12
N ARG A 126 -5.24 -15.41 -7.59
CA ARG A 126 -5.15 -14.23 -6.70
C ARG A 126 -6.37 -14.06 -5.82
N LEU A 127 -7.58 -14.26 -6.36
CA LEU A 127 -8.81 -14.15 -5.58
C LEU A 127 -8.93 -15.26 -4.55
N SER A 128 -8.58 -16.50 -4.91
CA SER A 128 -8.53 -17.62 -3.97
C SER A 128 -7.54 -17.36 -2.83
N ALA A 129 -6.33 -16.89 -3.13
CA ALA A 129 -5.35 -16.55 -2.09
C ALA A 129 -5.85 -15.43 -1.15
N ARG A 130 -6.56 -14.43 -1.69
CA ARG A 130 -7.18 -13.36 -0.88
C ARG A 130 -8.30 -13.89 0.01
N LEU A 131 -9.14 -14.80 -0.50
CA LEU A 131 -10.19 -15.41 0.28
C LEU A 131 -9.61 -16.20 1.46
N THR A 132 -8.62 -17.07 1.22
CA THR A 132 -7.94 -17.82 2.28
C THR A 132 -7.31 -16.89 3.33
N ALA A 133 -6.73 -15.76 2.90
CA ALA A 133 -6.19 -14.77 3.82
C ALA A 133 -7.26 -14.14 4.72
N LEU A 134 -8.44 -13.84 4.16
CA LEU A 134 -9.57 -13.30 4.92
C LEU A 134 -10.12 -14.33 5.92
N GLU A 135 -10.35 -15.56 5.47
CA GLU A 135 -10.84 -16.66 6.31
C GLU A 135 -9.88 -16.94 7.48
N THR A 136 -8.58 -16.91 7.23
CA THR A 136 -7.55 -17.10 8.26
C THR A 136 -7.49 -15.93 9.25
N ALA A 137 -7.69 -14.70 8.76
CA ALA A 137 -7.63 -13.50 9.59
C ALA A 137 -8.91 -13.24 10.39
N GLN A 138 -10.05 -13.77 9.96
CA GLN A 138 -11.35 -13.49 10.58
C GLN A 138 -11.44 -13.93 12.04
N PRO A 139 -11.06 -15.17 12.45
CA PRO A 139 -11.12 -15.57 13.85
C PRO A 139 -10.28 -14.70 14.81
N PRO A 140 -8.97 -14.42 14.54
CA PRO A 140 -8.20 -13.55 15.43
C PRO A 140 -8.65 -12.09 15.37
N LEU A 141 -9.21 -11.62 14.25
CA LEU A 141 -9.81 -10.29 14.17
C LEU A 141 -11.02 -10.18 15.11
N GLN A 142 -11.93 -11.16 15.07
CA GLN A 142 -13.08 -11.20 15.97
C GLN A 142 -12.64 -11.24 17.44
N ALA A 143 -11.67 -12.10 17.76
CA ALA A 143 -11.15 -12.24 19.12
C ALA A 143 -10.53 -10.94 19.65
N LEU A 144 -9.83 -10.17 18.80
CA LEU A 144 -9.35 -8.84 19.16
C LEU A 144 -10.53 -7.88 19.36
N TYR A 145 -11.45 -7.80 18.40
CA TYR A 145 -12.57 -6.86 18.39
C TYR A 145 -13.46 -7.00 19.64
N ASP A 146 -13.72 -8.23 20.08
CA ASP A 146 -14.51 -8.50 21.28
C ASP A 146 -13.88 -7.94 22.56
N GLN A 147 -12.55 -7.78 22.58
CA GLN A 147 -11.79 -7.24 23.71
C GLN A 147 -11.59 -5.72 23.64
N LEU A 148 -11.87 -5.09 22.50
CA LEU A 148 -11.70 -3.65 22.32
C LEU A 148 -12.83 -2.87 22.99
N ASP A 149 -12.49 -1.71 23.56
CA ASP A 149 -13.47 -0.74 24.01
C ASP A 149 -14.10 0.03 22.83
N THR A 150 -15.11 0.85 23.10
CA THR A 150 -15.82 1.63 22.07
C THR A 150 -14.91 2.56 21.28
N HIS A 151 -13.93 3.19 21.92
CA HIS A 151 -13.01 4.11 21.24
C HIS A 151 -12.03 3.37 20.33
N GLN A 152 -11.47 2.25 20.81
CA GLN A 152 -10.60 1.39 20.04
C GLN A 152 -11.32 0.77 18.82
N ARG A 153 -12.56 0.32 18.99
CA ARG A 153 -13.40 -0.16 17.87
C ARG A 153 -13.57 0.93 16.81
N ALA A 154 -13.86 2.16 17.22
CA ALA A 154 -13.97 3.29 16.29
C ALA A 154 -12.68 3.61 15.51
N ILE A 155 -11.50 3.27 16.05
CA ILE A 155 -10.23 3.35 15.32
C ILE A 155 -10.16 2.26 14.24
N LEU A 156 -10.55 1.03 14.58
CA LEU A 156 -10.47 -0.13 13.68
C LEU A 156 -11.55 -0.10 12.59
N ASP A 157 -12.75 0.38 12.92
CA ASP A 157 -13.89 0.52 12.00
C ASP A 157 -13.74 1.69 11.04
N ARG A 158 -12.77 2.58 11.30
CA ARG A 158 -12.51 3.70 10.41
C ARG A 158 -12.11 3.16 9.05
N PRO A 159 -12.79 3.57 7.96
CA PRO A 159 -12.35 3.22 6.63
C PRO A 159 -10.95 3.79 6.41
N VAL A 160 -9.97 2.90 6.33
CA VAL A 160 -8.58 3.28 6.04
C VAL A 160 -8.54 3.57 4.54
N PHE A 161 -8.78 4.83 4.18
CA PHE A 161 -8.63 5.45 2.86
C PHE A 161 -8.58 4.50 1.63
N HIS A 162 -9.66 4.53 0.84
CA HIS A 162 -9.78 4.05 -0.54
C HIS A 162 -9.34 2.61 -0.82
N GLU A 163 -10.14 1.63 -0.40
CA GLU A 163 -10.23 0.36 -1.14
C GLU A 163 -10.85 0.63 -2.52
N GLY A 164 -10.08 1.17 -3.47
CA GLY A 164 -10.32 1.08 -4.91
C GLY A 164 -11.64 1.62 -5.50
N PHE A 165 -12.53 2.18 -4.70
CA PHE A 165 -13.81 2.78 -5.08
C PHE A 165 -13.97 4.13 -4.38
N GLY A 166 -13.04 5.05 -4.60
CA GLY A 166 -13.42 6.47 -4.54
C GLY A 166 -14.43 6.74 -5.66
N PRO A 167 -15.33 7.73 -5.53
CA PRO A 167 -16.15 8.16 -6.67
C PRO A 167 -15.21 8.43 -7.84
N ARG A 168 -15.45 7.81 -9.01
CA ARG A 168 -14.91 8.33 -10.27
C ARG A 168 -15.66 9.61 -10.65
N GLU A 169 -15.73 10.58 -9.74
CA GLU A 169 -16.15 11.93 -10.06
C GLU A 169 -14.95 12.60 -10.74
N GLY A 170 -14.96 12.61 -12.08
CA GLY A 170 -14.02 13.41 -12.86
C GLY A 170 -13.05 12.65 -13.77
N PHE A 171 -13.53 11.67 -14.55
CA PHE A 171 -13.00 11.46 -15.91
C PHE A 171 -14.07 11.85 -16.93
N GLY A 172 -14.53 13.11 -16.82
CA GLY A 172 -15.07 13.80 -17.98
C GLY A 172 -13.88 14.18 -18.87
N HIS A 173 -13.71 13.49 -19.99
CA HIS A 173 -12.97 14.07 -21.11
C HIS A 173 -13.76 15.28 -21.60
N PRO A 174 -13.18 16.49 -21.75
CA PRO A 174 -13.96 17.65 -22.16
C PRO A 174 -14.36 17.68 -23.64
N ASP A 175 -13.90 16.75 -24.49
CA ASP A 175 -13.94 16.96 -25.95
C ASP A 175 -14.58 15.84 -26.78
N PHE A 176 -15.42 14.97 -26.21
CA PHE A 176 -16.25 14.08 -27.03
C PHE A 176 -17.71 14.57 -27.03
N PRO A 177 -18.19 15.22 -28.11
CA PRO A 177 -19.61 15.47 -28.26
C PRO A 177 -20.33 14.13 -28.32
N HIS A 178 -21.05 13.79 -27.25
CA HIS A 178 -21.99 12.68 -27.22
C HIS A 178 -23.17 13.00 -28.14
N HIS A 179 -23.02 12.75 -29.44
CA HIS A 179 -24.17 12.50 -30.29
C HIS A 179 -24.75 11.14 -29.86
N HIS A 180 -25.76 11.18 -28.99
CA HIS A 180 -26.72 10.10 -28.90
C HIS A 180 -27.62 10.19 -30.15
N PRO A 181 -27.62 9.22 -31.07
CA PRO A 181 -28.76 9.09 -31.96
C PRO A 181 -29.95 8.66 -31.08
N GLU A 182 -30.92 9.56 -30.94
CA GLU A 182 -32.28 9.27 -30.50
C GLU A 182 -32.79 8.04 -31.27
N PHE A 183 -32.81 6.88 -30.62
CA PHE A 183 -33.66 5.79 -31.06
C PHE A 183 -35.07 6.05 -30.51
N GLY A 184 -35.87 6.69 -31.35
CA GLY A 184 -37.30 6.87 -31.22
C GLY A 184 -37.71 8.12 -31.99
N PRO A 185 -38.59 7.98 -33.00
CA PRO A 185 -39.98 7.94 -32.60
C PRO A 185 -40.88 6.99 -33.43
N ASP A 186 -42.03 6.76 -32.81
CA ASP A 186 -43.33 6.44 -33.40
C ASP A 186 -43.63 5.02 -33.89
N GLY A 187 -44.67 4.47 -33.25
CA GLY A 187 -45.40 3.33 -33.76
C GLY A 187 -46.06 3.63 -35.11
N GLY A 188 -46.26 2.56 -35.87
CA GLY A 188 -47.02 2.58 -37.09
C GLY A 188 -47.24 1.16 -37.60
N GLU A 189 -48.48 0.70 -37.42
CA GLU A 189 -49.28 -0.24 -38.23
C GLU A 189 -48.62 -1.39 -39.03
N GLN A 190 -49.26 -2.56 -38.89
CA GLN A 190 -49.16 -3.74 -39.77
C GLN A 190 -49.46 -3.41 -41.24
N PRO A 191 -49.01 -4.27 -42.16
CA PRO A 191 -49.95 -5.22 -42.79
C PRO A 191 -49.60 -6.69 -42.58
#